data_AF-A0A9Q0GTD6-F1
#
_entry.id   AF-A0A9Q0GTD6-F1
#
_cell.length_a   1.000
_cell.length_b   1.000
_cell.length_c   1.000
_cell.angle_alpha   90.00
_cell.angle_beta   90.00
_cell.angle_gamma   90.00
#
_symmetry.space_group_name_H-M   'P 1'
#
loop_
_entity.id
_entity.type
_entity.pdbx_description
1 polymer ?
#
loop_
_entity_poly.entity_id
_entity_poly.type
_entity_poly.pdbx_seq_one_letter_code
_entity_poly.pdbx_strand_id
1 'polypeptide(L)'
;MGGCMGALVKMVKSLKPAGLQDVAAQALVSLLSVRPNRKDLARDEKSVLRLVQMLDPQNELVSKKLLVLVISAIMAGGGKSFRKRIAKAGAFPFLPKLAEEVG
;
A
#
# COMPACT_ATOMS: atom_id res chain seq x y z
N MET A 1 4.69 12.01 -14.64
CA MET A 1 5.21 12.62 -13.39
C MET A 1 4.63 11.85 -12.22
N GLY A 2 5.47 11.38 -11.29
CA GLY A 2 4.99 10.73 -10.07
C GLY A 2 4.48 11.81 -9.13
N GLY A 3 3.17 11.86 -8.90
CA GLY A 3 2.58 12.77 -7.91
C GLY A 3 3.08 12.48 -6.49
N CYS A 4 2.71 13.34 -5.54
CA CYS A 4 3.12 13.23 -4.13
C CYS A 4 2.91 11.82 -3.54
N MET A 5 1.80 11.15 -3.89
CA MET A 5 1.52 9.77 -3.44
C MET A 5 2.57 8.75 -3.91
N GLY A 6 3.06 8.86 -5.15
CA GLY A 6 4.11 7.95 -5.65
C GLY A 6 5.46 8.17 -4.98
N ALA A 7 5.76 9.40 -4.55
CA ALA A 7 6.93 9.71 -3.74
C ALA A 7 6.81 9.13 -2.32
N LEU A 8 5.64 9.29 -1.69
CA LEU A 8 5.35 8.70 -0.38
C LEU A 8 5.49 7.17 -0.42
N VAL A 9 4.97 6.49 -1.44
CA VAL A 9 5.13 5.04 -1.61
C VAL A 9 6.60 4.60 -1.70
N LYS A 10 7.50 5.44 -2.23
CA LYS A 10 8.95 5.17 -2.19
C LYS A 10 9.52 5.37 -0.78
N MET A 11 9.06 6.39 -0.06
CA MET A 11 9.51 6.69 1.31
C MET A 11 9.06 5.63 2.32
N VAL A 12 7.89 5.00 2.14
CA VAL A 12 7.45 3.86 2.97
C VAL A 12 8.43 2.68 2.88
N LYS A 13 9.21 2.56 1.80
CA LYS A 13 10.28 1.55 1.65
C LYS A 13 11.63 2.01 2.22
N SER A 14 11.81 3.30 2.52
CA SER A 14 13.09 3.83 2.98
C SER A 14 13.29 3.56 4.47
N LEU A 15 14.43 3.00 4.87
CA LEU A 15 14.76 2.73 6.27
C LEU A 15 15.33 3.94 7.01
N LYS A 16 15.67 5.01 6.27
CA LYS A 16 16.33 6.20 6.83
C LYS A 16 15.69 7.49 6.31
N PRO A 17 15.57 8.52 7.16
CA PRO A 17 15.82 8.50 8.60
C PRO A 17 14.78 7.66 9.38
N ALA A 18 15.08 7.32 10.64
CA ALA A 18 14.14 6.60 11.51
C ALA A 18 12.79 7.34 11.58
N GLY A 19 11.68 6.61 11.54
CA GLY A 19 10.33 7.17 11.52
C GLY A 19 9.85 7.69 10.15
N LEU A 20 10.71 7.75 9.12
CA LEU A 20 10.29 8.19 7.78
C LEU A 20 9.17 7.30 7.22
N GLN A 21 9.24 5.99 7.44
CA GLN A 21 8.23 5.06 6.95
C GLN A 21 6.86 5.33 7.57
N ASP A 22 6.82 5.54 8.89
CA ASP A 22 5.58 5.79 9.63
C ASP A 22 4.95 7.11 9.20
N VAL A 23 5.76 8.17 9.10
CA VAL A 23 5.30 9.49 8.63
C VAL A 23 4.80 9.43 7.19
N ALA A 24 5.55 8.74 6.30
CA ALA A 24 5.15 8.59 4.91
C ALA A 24 3.87 7.76 4.76
N ALA A 25 3.73 6.69 5.54
CA ALA A 25 2.54 5.84 5.53
C ALA A 25 1.33 6.60 6.09
N GLN A 26 1.49 7.33 7.18
CA GLN A 26 0.42 8.14 7.78
C GLN A 26 -0.04 9.24 6.81
N ALA A 27 0.89 9.97 6.20
CA ALA A 27 0.57 10.96 5.17
C ALA A 27 -0.16 10.33 3.98
N LEU A 28 0.26 9.14 3.55
CA LEU A 28 -0.39 8.41 2.46
C LEU A 28 -1.82 7.98 2.85
N VAL A 29 -2.03 7.46 4.06
CA VAL A 29 -3.37 7.12 4.59
C VAL A 29 -4.27 8.35 4.66
N SER A 30 -3.75 9.49 5.14
CA SER A 30 -4.46 10.76 5.17
C SER A 30 -4.87 11.22 3.76
N LEU A 31 -3.98 11.14 2.77
CA LEU A 31 -4.33 11.44 1.38
C LEU A 31 -5.39 10.48 0.83
N LEU A 32 -5.27 9.19 1.15
CA LEU A 32 -6.24 8.16 0.74
C LEU A 32 -7.58 8.28 1.46
N SER A 33 -7.75 9.12 2.48
CA SER A 33 -9.08 9.43 3.01
C SER A 33 -9.98 10.07 1.94
N VAL A 34 -9.39 10.76 0.95
CA VAL A 34 -10.07 11.44 -0.15
C VAL A 34 -10.32 10.47 -1.32
N ARG A 35 -11.59 10.28 -1.73
CA ARG A 35 -11.98 9.31 -2.77
C ARG A 35 -11.22 9.44 -4.11
N PRO A 36 -11.08 10.65 -4.69
CA PRO A 36 -10.26 10.85 -5.90
C PRO A 36 -8.84 10.30 -5.78
N ASN A 37 -8.15 10.59 -4.67
CA ASN A 37 -6.79 10.13 -4.43
C ASN A 37 -6.68 8.59 -4.41
N ARG A 38 -7.69 7.91 -3.84
CA ARG A 38 -7.75 6.43 -3.89
C ARG A 38 -7.80 5.92 -5.32
N LYS A 39 -8.63 6.54 -6.18
CA LYS A 39 -8.77 6.13 -7.59
C LYS A 39 -7.49 6.40 -8.38
N ASP A 40 -6.83 7.52 -8.13
CA ASP A 40 -5.58 7.88 -8.80
C ASP A 40 -4.44 6.95 -8.40
N LEU A 41 -4.26 6.68 -7.11
CA LEU A 41 -3.27 5.71 -6.65
C LEU A 41 -3.59 4.30 -7.14
N ALA A 42 -4.88 3.93 -7.15
CA ALA A 42 -5.35 2.67 -7.74
C ALA A 42 -5.14 2.61 -9.26
N ARG A 43 -4.75 3.67 -9.97
CA ARG A 43 -4.36 3.63 -11.39
C ARG A 43 -2.85 3.57 -11.58
N ASP A 44 -2.07 3.99 -10.58
CA ASP A 44 -0.60 3.89 -10.60
C ASP A 44 -0.14 2.45 -10.32
N GLU A 45 0.04 1.68 -11.39
CA GLU A 45 0.45 0.28 -11.33
C GLU A 45 1.78 0.06 -10.64
N LYS A 46 2.74 0.99 -10.81
CA LYS A 46 4.07 0.87 -10.20
C LYS A 46 3.99 1.04 -8.69
N SER A 47 3.19 1.99 -8.23
CA SER A 47 2.97 2.21 -6.80
C SER A 47 2.21 1.05 -6.16
N VAL A 48 1.17 0.54 -6.83
CA VAL A 48 0.38 -0.62 -6.36
C VAL A 48 1.24 -1.87 -6.27
N LEU A 49 2.04 -2.16 -7.30
CA LEU A 49 2.93 -3.33 -7.30
C LEU A 49 3.95 -3.24 -6.16
N ARG A 50 4.53 -2.06 -5.92
CA ARG A 50 5.49 -1.87 -4.83
C ARG A 50 4.85 -2.13 -3.46
N LEU A 51 3.64 -1.61 -3.23
CA LEU A 51 2.92 -1.85 -1.98
C LEU A 51 2.58 -3.33 -1.78
N VAL A 52 2.17 -4.03 -2.84
CA VAL A 52 1.91 -5.47 -2.80
C VAL A 52 3.18 -6.26 -2.49
N GLN A 53 4.32 -5.92 -3.10
CA GLN A 53 5.61 -6.57 -2.82
C GLN A 53 6.08 -6.35 -1.37
N MET A 54 5.66 -5.27 -0.73
CA MET A 54 6.00 -5.01 0.67
C MET A 54 5.20 -5.87 1.65
N LEU A 55 4.11 -6.52 1.18
CA LEU A 55 3.36 -7.51 1.96
C LEU A 55 4.02 -8.88 2.02
N ASP A 56 5.13 -9.09 1.29
CA ASP A 56 5.89 -10.32 1.39
C ASP A 56 6.30 -10.55 2.85
N PRO A 57 5.95 -11.69 3.48
CA PRO A 57 6.30 -11.97 4.87
C PRO A 57 7.81 -12.04 5.12
N GLN A 58 8.65 -12.15 4.08
CA GLN A 58 10.10 -12.02 4.21
C GLN A 58 10.57 -10.55 4.31
N ASN A 59 9.66 -9.60 4.14
CA ASN A 59 9.96 -8.18 4.23
C ASN A 59 9.74 -7.67 5.67
N GLU A 60 10.77 -7.79 6.50
CA GLU A 60 10.76 -7.27 7.88
C GLU A 60 11.01 -5.75 7.95
N LEU A 61 11.22 -5.10 6.81
CA LEU A 61 11.67 -3.71 6.75
C LEU A 61 10.55 -2.69 6.96
N VAL A 62 9.30 -3.12 6.98
CA VAL A 62 8.13 -2.23 7.01
C VAL A 62 7.06 -2.80 7.93
N SER A 63 6.44 -1.95 8.75
CA SER A 63 5.33 -2.35 9.61
C SER A 63 4.16 -2.91 8.78
N LYS A 64 3.87 -4.20 8.95
CA LYS A 64 2.77 -4.90 8.26
C LYS A 64 1.41 -4.22 8.52
N LYS A 65 1.20 -3.70 9.73
CA LYS A 65 0.00 -2.97 10.13
C LYS A 65 -0.25 -1.75 9.24
N LEU A 66 0.79 -0.98 8.91
CA LEU A 66 0.68 0.20 8.06
C LEU A 66 0.43 -0.17 6.60
N LEU A 67 1.05 -1.25 6.12
CA LEU A 67 0.80 -1.75 4.77
C LEU A 67 -0.64 -2.23 4.60
N VAL A 68 -1.19 -2.93 5.59
CA VAL A 68 -2.60 -3.34 5.60
C VAL A 68 -3.54 -2.14 5.51
N LEU A 69 -3.26 -1.07 6.25
CA LEU A 69 -4.06 0.16 6.20
C LEU A 69 -4.04 0.82 4.82
N VAL A 70 -2.85 0.94 4.22
CA VAL A 70 -2.70 1.52 2.87
C VAL A 70 -3.42 0.66 1.83
N ILE A 71 -3.22 -0.66 1.83
CA ILE A 71 -3.86 -1.58 0.88
C ILE A 71 -5.39 -1.54 1.04
N SER A 72 -5.88 -1.56 2.28
CA SER A 72 -7.30 -1.46 2.61
C SER A 72 -7.93 -0.16 2.08
N ALA A 73 -7.24 0.97 2.25
CA ALA A 73 -7.69 2.26 1.77
C ALA A 73 -7.78 2.32 0.23
N ILE A 74 -6.81 1.72 -0.47
CA ILE A 74 -6.84 1.63 -1.93
C ILE A 74 -7.95 0.67 -2.40
N MET A 75 -8.13 -0.49 -1.74
CA MET A 75 -9.20 -1.43 -2.05
C MET A 75 -10.60 -0.81 -1.85
N ALA A 76 -10.78 0.04 -0.83
CA ALA A 76 -12.03 0.75 -0.59
C ALA A 76 -12.36 1.80 -1.68
N GLY A 77 -11.36 2.30 -2.40
CA GLY A 77 -11.55 3.17 -3.57
C GLY A 77 -11.51 2.45 -4.92
N GLY A 78 -11.04 1.20 -4.93
CA GLY A 78 -10.82 0.40 -6.13
C GLY A 78 -12.06 -0.39 -6.56
N GLY A 79 -12.36 -0.35 -7.86
CA GLY A 79 -13.40 -1.17 -8.46
C GLY A 79 -13.03 -2.66 -8.54
N LYS A 80 -13.95 -3.48 -9.06
CA LYS A 80 -13.77 -4.94 -9.25
C LYS A 80 -12.51 -5.27 -10.10
N SER A 81 -12.15 -4.39 -11.03
CA SER A 81 -10.93 -4.47 -11.85
C SER A 81 -9.65 -4.31 -11.04
N PHE A 82 -9.64 -3.42 -10.05
CA PHE A 82 -8.47 -3.19 -9.18
C PHE A 82 -8.16 -4.42 -8.33
N ARG A 83 -9.19 -5.04 -7.74
CA ARG A 83 -9.06 -6.29 -6.96
C ARG A 83 -8.48 -7.42 -7.81
N LYS A 84 -8.95 -7.58 -9.05
CA LYS A 84 -8.39 -8.57 -10.00
C LYS A 84 -6.91 -8.30 -10.32
N ARG A 85 -6.51 -7.02 -10.43
CA ARG A 85 -5.13 -6.66 -10.73
C ARG A 85 -4.20 -6.89 -9.54
N ILE A 86 -4.64 -6.56 -8.32
CA ILE A 86 -3.91 -6.92 -7.10
C ILE A 86 -3.74 -8.44 -6.97
N ALA A 87 -4.79 -9.21 -7.27
CA ALA A 87 -4.71 -10.67 -7.29
C ALA A 87 -3.67 -11.19 -8.31
N LYS A 88 -3.66 -10.62 -9.53
CA LYS A 88 -2.65 -10.94 -10.56
C LYS A 88 -1.23 -10.50 -10.20
N ALA A 89 -1.09 -9.47 -9.38
CA ALA A 89 0.20 -8.98 -8.89
C ALA A 89 0.82 -9.87 -7.79
N GLY A 90 0.20 -11.01 -7.48
CA GLY A 90 0.71 -11.96 -6.50
C GLY A 90 0.32 -11.62 -5.06
N ALA A 91 -0.67 -10.77 -4.82
CA ALA A 91 -1.11 -10.44 -3.47
C ALA A 91 -1.90 -11.57 -2.79
N PHE A 92 -2.50 -12.47 -3.58
CA PHE A 92 -3.46 -13.48 -3.09
C PHE A 92 -2.92 -14.46 -2.04
N PRO A 93 -1.66 -14.93 -2.11
CA PRO A 93 -1.07 -15.76 -1.04
C PRO A 93 -0.89 -15.00 0.28
N PHE A 94 -0.81 -13.67 0.25
CA PHE A 94 -0.53 -12.84 1.42
C PHE A 94 -1.81 -12.35 2.12
N LEU A 95 -2.93 -12.26 1.38
CA LEU A 95 -4.22 -11.79 1.93
C LEU A 95 -4.75 -12.64 3.10
N PRO A 96 -4.72 -13.99 3.08
CA PRO A 96 -5.17 -14.80 4.22
C PRO A 96 -4.28 -14.64 5.45
N LYS A 97 -2.95 -14.63 5.28
CA LYS A 97 -1.98 -14.43 6.37
C LYS A 97 -2.07 -13.05 7.01
N LEU A 98 -2.35 -12.01 6.21
CA LEU A 98 -2.59 -10.65 6.72
C LEU A 98 -3.90 -10.52 7.50
N ALA A 99 -4.89 -11.37 7.22
CA ALA A 99 -6.15 -11.39 7.98
C ALA A 99 -5.97 -12.07 9.34
N GLU A 100 -5.07 -13.05 9.46
CA GLU A 100 -4.71 -13.67 10.76
C GLU A 100 -3.88 -12.76 11.65
N GLU A 101 -2.96 -11.94 11.11
CA GLU A 101 -2.12 -11.03 11.94
C GLU A 101 -2.87 -9.79 12.48
N VAL A 102 -4.11 -9.56 12.07
CA VAL A 102 -4.92 -8.39 12.46
C VAL A 102 -6.13 -8.78 13.34
N GLY A 103 -6.32 -10.08 13.61
CA GLY A 103 -7.27 -10.60 14.61
C GLY A 103 -6.62 -10.69 15.99
#